data_AF-A0A8T4CX17-F1
#
_entry.id   AF-A0A8T4CX17-F1
#
_cell.length_a   1.000
_cell.length_b   1.000
_cell.length_c   1.000
_cell.angle_alpha   90.00
_cell.angle_beta   90.00
_cell.angle_gamma   90.00
#
_symmetry.space_group_name_H-M   'P 1'
#
loop_
_entity.id
_entity.type
_entity.pdbx_description
1 polymer ?
#
loop_
_entity_poly.entity_id
_entity_poly.type
_entity_poly.pdbx_seq_one_letter_code
_entity_poly.pdbx_strand_id
1 'polypeptide(L)' 'MAKSVQTSIRKPISAQAVLRAVASSTAIETGQNIQQLENKLKQPSSKFASLKLAR' A
#
# COMPACT_ATOMS: atom_id res chain seq x y z
N MET A 1 22.80 -32.01 10.32
CA MET A 1 22.73 -30.53 10.45
C MET A 1 21.28 -30.12 10.26
N ALA A 2 20.54 -29.88 11.36
CA ALA A 2 19.13 -29.49 11.29
C ALA A 2 19.02 -27.99 11.00
N LYS A 3 18.39 -27.63 9.88
CA LYS A 3 18.12 -26.23 9.50
C LYS A 3 17.01 -25.71 10.41
N SER A 4 17.31 -24.72 11.25
CA SER A 4 16.34 -24.06 12.11
C SER A 4 15.29 -23.36 11.25
N VAL A 5 14.03 -23.80 11.35
CA VAL A 5 12.89 -23.13 10.73
C VAL A 5 12.63 -21.85 11.53
N GLN A 6 13.19 -20.75 11.05
CA GLN A 6 13.01 -19.44 11.66
C GLN A 6 11.63 -18.91 11.26
N THR A 7 10.62 -19.20 12.09
CA THR A 7 9.27 -18.67 11.93
C THR A 7 9.31 -17.18 12.23
N SER A 8 9.55 -16.35 11.22
CA SER A 8 9.54 -14.91 11.36
C SER A 8 8.12 -14.44 11.71
N ILE A 9 7.97 -13.85 12.89
CA ILE A 9 6.75 -13.14 13.27
C ILE A 9 6.59 -12.00 12.26
N ARG A 10 5.63 -12.13 11.33
CA ARG A 10 5.40 -11.12 10.30
C ARG A 10 4.80 -9.89 10.97
N LYS A 11 5.50 -8.76 10.86
CA LYS A 11 4.99 -7.48 11.34
C LYS A 11 3.82 -7.06 10.44
N PRO A 12 2.69 -6.59 10.99
CA PRO A 12 1.56 -6.14 10.19
C PRO A 12 2.01 -4.98 9.28
N ILE A 13 1.57 -5.01 8.03
CA ILE A 13 1.90 -3.97 7.06
C ILE A 13 1.20 -2.66 7.46
N SER A 14 1.93 -1.55 7.41
CA SER A 14 1.35 -0.25 7.73
C SER A 14 0.45 0.23 6.58
N ALA A 15 -0.60 0.99 6.90
CA ALA A 15 -1.46 1.58 5.87
C ALA A 15 -0.65 2.44 4.88
N GLN A 16 0.37 3.15 5.36
CA GLN A 16 1.28 3.93 4.51
C GLN A 16 2.04 3.06 3.50
N ALA A 17 2.50 1.87 3.92
CA ALA A 17 3.18 0.94 3.02
C ALA A 17 2.24 0.44 1.91
N VAL A 18 0.97 0.19 2.24
CA VAL A 18 -0.03 -0.19 1.26
C VAL A 18 -0.33 0.95 0.28
N LEU A 19 -0.53 2.17 0.79
CA LEU A 19 -0.74 3.36 -0.04
C LEU A 19 0.43 3.59 -1.00
N ARG A 20 1.66 3.45 -0.51
CA ARG A 20 2.87 3.55 -1.33
C ARG A 20 2.94 2.48 -2.40
N ALA A 21 2.62 1.22 -2.08
CA ALA A 21 2.64 0.13 -3.04
C ALA A 21 1.63 0.35 -4.19
N VAL A 22 0.41 0.79 -3.84
CA VAL A 22 -0.62 1.15 -4.83
C VAL A 22 -0.16 2.34 -5.67
N ALA A 23 0.30 3.43 -5.04
CA ALA A 23 0.76 4.62 -5.76
C ALA A 23 1.94 4.32 -6.70
N SER A 24 2.87 3.46 -6.29
CA SER A 24 4.02 3.07 -7.11
C SER A 24 3.58 2.27 -8.34
N SER A 25 2.69 1.30 -8.17
CA SER A 25 2.17 0.50 -9.28
C SER A 25 1.41 1.36 -10.28
N THR A 26 0.57 2.27 -9.78
CA THR A 26 -0.17 3.22 -10.62
C THR A 26 0.76 4.21 -11.32
N ALA A 27 1.82 4.69 -10.66
CA ALA A 27 2.77 5.61 -11.26
C ALA A 27 3.55 4.96 -12.42
N ILE A 28 3.95 3.70 -12.26
CA ILE A 28 4.63 2.94 -13.31
C ILE A 28 3.69 2.80 -14.53
N GLU A 29 2.43 2.45 -14.29
CA GLU A 29 1.46 2.22 -15.36
C GLU A 29 1.00 3.51 -16.05
N THR A 30 0.84 4.61 -15.30
CA THR A 30 0.24 5.85 -15.80
C THR A 30 1.24 6.96 -16.11
N GLY A 31 2.51 6.80 -15.72
CA GLY A 31 3.53 7.84 -15.80
C GLY A 31 3.30 9.05 -14.87
N GLN A 32 2.31 8.99 -13.98
CA GLN A 32 2.01 10.08 -13.04
C GLN A 32 3.01 10.12 -11.88
N ASN A 33 3.22 11.30 -11.30
CA ASN A 33 4.11 11.46 -10.17
C ASN A 33 3.59 10.73 -8.92
N ILE A 34 4.45 9.91 -8.30
CA ILE A 34 4.13 9.08 -7.13
C ILE A 34 3.63 9.94 -5.95
N GLN A 35 4.25 11.08 -5.66
CA GLN A 35 3.89 11.91 -4.51
C GLN A 35 2.49 12.52 -4.69
N GLN A 36 2.12 12.89 -5.92
CA GLN A 36 0.77 13.36 -6.22
C GLN A 36 -0.27 12.25 -6.02
N LEU A 37 0.04 11.02 -6.41
CA LEU A 37 -0.82 9.86 -6.22
C LEU A 37 -0.97 9.49 -4.73
N GLU A 38 0.13 9.46 -3.97
CA GLU A 38 0.09 9.22 -2.52
C GLU A 38 -0.77 10.29 -1.80
N ASN A 39 -0.65 11.56 -2.18
CA ASN A 39 -1.46 12.63 -1.59
C ASN A 39 -2.95 12.49 -1.92
N LYS A 40 -3.28 12.13 -3.17
CA LYS A 40 -4.68 11.86 -3.57
C LYS A 40 -5.27 10.68 -2.81
N LEU A 41 -4.51 9.62 -2.58
CA LEU A 41 -4.98 8.44 -1.84
C LEU A 41 -5.13 8.69 -0.34
N LYS A 42 -4.35 9.61 0.23
CA LYS A 42 -4.48 10.03 1.63
C LYS A 42 -5.74 10.88 1.87
N GLN A 43 -6.23 11.57 0.85
CA GLN A 43 -7.45 12.36 0.93
C GLN A 43 -8.67 11.47 0.63
N PRO A 44 -9.53 11.18 1.61
CA PRO A 44 -10.71 10.36 1.38
C PRO A 44 -11.65 11.10 0.42
N SER A 45 -11.79 10.59 -0.80
CA SER A 45 -12.79 11.10 -1.73
C SER A 45 -14.17 10.64 -1.28
N SER A 46 -15.09 11.59 -1.07
CA SER A 46 -16.51 11.30 -0.77
C SER A 46 -17.14 10.34 -1.78
N LYS A 47 -16.67 10.37 -3.03
CA LYS A 47 -17.16 9.49 -4.12
C LYS A 47 -16.96 8.00 -3.83
N PHE A 48 -15.96 7.64 -3.03
CA PHE A 48 -15.61 6.24 -2.72
C PHE A 48 -15.62 5.96 -1.22
N ALA A 49 -16.37 6.75 -0.43
CA ALA A 49 -16.42 6.60 1.02
C ALA A 49 -16.92 5.21 1.48
N SER A 50 -17.70 4.51 0.64
CA SER A 50 -18.17 3.15 0.88
C SER A 50 -17.11 2.07 0.59
N LEU A 51 -16.06 2.40 -0.16
CA LEU A 51 -15.00 1.47 -0.51
C LEU A 51 -13.90 1.55 0.53
N LYS A 52 -13.62 0.41 1.15
CA LYS A 52 -12.52 0.25 2.10
C LYS A 52 -11.52 -0.72 1.52
N LEU A 53 -10.24 -0.37 1.59
CA LEU A 53 -9.19 -1.30 1.20
C LEU A 53 -9.26 -2.53 2.12
N ALA A 54 -9.39 -3.71 1.52
CA ALA A 54 -9.41 -4.97 2.25
C ALA A 54 -8.11 -5.12 3.06
N ARG A 55 -8.25 -5.61 4.30
CA ARG A 55 -7.14 -5.76 5.25
C ARG A 55 -6.54 -7.15 5.16
#